data_AF-A0A3D4R4G2-F1
#
_entry.id   AF-A0A3D4R4G2-F1
#
_cell.length_a   1.000
_cell.length_b   1.000
_cell.length_c   1.000
_cell.angle_alpha   90.00
_cell.angle_beta   90.00
_cell.angle_gamma   90.00
#
_symmetry.space_group_name_H-M   'P 1'
#
loop_
_entity.id
_entity.type
_entity.pdbx_description
1 polymer ?
#
loop_
_entity_poly.entity_id
_entity_poly.type
_entity_poly.pdbx_seq_one_letter_code
_entity_poly.pdbx_strand_id
1 'polypeptide(L)'
;GGNEHAVVTPDSFKNVYKTIMDAELGPQFGYRGEGKIPLCWYAPILEMQSAASPSIVMFWCLTQGAITVLHEFATQKQQDLFIPKLRTGEWGGTMGLTEPGAGSEVGAVQSKAFPTDTPGK
;
A
#
# COMPACT_ATOMS: atom_id res chain seq x y z
N GLY A 1 -1.12 -7.94 -20.10
CA GLY A 1 -1.29 -6.57 -19.58
C GLY A 1 -2.62 -6.05 -20.07
N GLY A 2 -3.52 -5.67 -19.17
CA GLY A 2 -4.97 -5.70 -19.40
C GLY A 2 -5.64 -6.71 -18.47
N ASN A 3 -6.98 -6.78 -18.47
CA ASN A 3 -7.78 -7.56 -17.52
C ASN A 3 -7.56 -9.09 -17.56
N GLU A 4 -6.73 -9.61 -18.47
CA GLU A 4 -6.45 -11.04 -18.65
C GLU A 4 -5.83 -11.75 -17.43
N HIS A 5 -5.10 -11.01 -16.58
CA HIS A 5 -4.55 -11.51 -15.32
C HIS A 5 -5.14 -10.78 -14.11
N ALA A 6 -6.28 -10.12 -14.28
CA ALA A 6 -6.93 -9.41 -13.19
C ALA A 6 -7.54 -10.39 -12.19
N VAL A 7 -7.25 -10.17 -10.92
CA VAL A 7 -7.97 -10.84 -9.83
C VAL A 7 -9.28 -10.10 -9.63
N VAL A 8 -10.40 -10.81 -9.79
CA VAL A 8 -11.74 -10.27 -9.55
C VAL A 8 -12.11 -10.49 -8.09
N THR A 9 -12.19 -9.40 -7.32
CA THR A 9 -12.69 -9.43 -5.95
C THR A 9 -14.22 -9.47 -5.93
N PRO A 10 -14.84 -9.95 -4.82
CA PRO A 10 -16.29 -9.83 -4.63
C PRO A 10 -16.74 -8.37 -4.75
N ASP A 11 -17.92 -8.13 -5.33
CA ASP A 11 -18.41 -6.75 -5.54
C ASP A 11 -18.53 -5.95 -4.24
N SER A 12 -18.80 -6.63 -3.10
CA SER A 12 -18.83 -5.99 -1.78
C SER A 12 -17.50 -5.34 -1.39
N PHE A 13 -16.36 -5.86 -1.85
CA PHE A 13 -15.04 -5.29 -1.53
C PHE A 13 -14.88 -3.89 -2.12
N LYS A 14 -15.44 -3.65 -3.31
CA LYS A 14 -15.37 -2.34 -3.97
C LYS A 14 -16.07 -1.27 -3.15
N ASN A 15 -17.26 -1.60 -2.62
CA ASN A 15 -18.04 -0.70 -1.78
C ASN A 15 -17.34 -0.42 -0.46
N VAL A 16 -16.84 -1.46 0.22
CA VAL A 16 -16.16 -1.28 1.51
C VAL A 16 -14.86 -0.50 1.34
N TYR A 17 -14.04 -0.83 0.33
CA TYR A 17 -12.81 -0.10 0.04
C TYR A 17 -13.09 1.38 -0.23
N LYS A 18 -14.10 1.68 -1.06
CA LYS A 18 -14.52 3.04 -1.34
C LYS A 18 -14.97 3.77 -0.06
N THR A 19 -15.81 3.16 0.76
CA THR A 19 -16.27 3.77 2.02
C THR A 19 -15.12 4.12 2.96
N ILE A 20 -14.12 3.24 3.08
CA ILE A 20 -12.94 3.49 3.93
C ILE A 20 -12.05 4.59 3.36
N MET A 21 -11.84 4.63 2.03
CA MET A 21 -11.05 5.67 1.38
C MET A 21 -11.74 7.05 1.42
N ASP A 22 -13.04 7.10 1.14
CA ASP A 22 -13.85 8.32 1.17
C ASP A 22 -13.94 8.91 2.59
N ALA A 23 -13.91 8.05 3.63
CA ALA A 23 -13.84 8.47 5.02
C ALA A 23 -12.43 8.90 5.47
N GLU A 24 -11.44 8.81 4.57
CA GLU A 24 -10.02 8.95 4.86
C GLU A 24 -9.55 8.02 6.00
N LEU A 25 -10.13 6.84 6.16
CA LEU A 25 -9.72 5.86 7.19
C LEU A 25 -8.83 4.74 6.64
N GLY A 26 -8.30 4.91 5.42
CA GLY A 26 -7.43 3.97 4.74
C GLY A 26 -5.97 4.02 5.25
N PRO A 27 -4.98 4.44 4.46
CA PRO A 27 -3.56 4.33 4.82
C PRO A 27 -3.07 5.45 5.78
N GLN A 28 -3.79 5.67 6.88
CA GLN A 28 -3.62 6.82 7.79
C GLN A 28 -2.26 6.88 8.49
N PHE A 29 -1.75 5.74 8.98
CA PHE A 29 -0.49 5.74 9.74
C PHE A 29 0.76 5.96 8.85
N GLY A 30 0.65 5.68 7.55
CA GLY A 30 1.78 5.79 6.63
C GLY A 30 2.04 7.22 6.19
N TYR A 31 0.99 8.04 6.13
CA TYR A 31 1.09 9.43 5.67
C TYR A 31 1.59 10.36 6.76
N ARG A 32 2.62 11.16 6.46
CA ARG A 32 3.28 12.02 7.45
C ARG A 32 2.85 13.49 7.42
N GLY A 33 2.03 13.91 6.46
CA GLY A 33 1.55 15.29 6.33
C GLY A 33 0.30 15.62 7.16
N GLU A 34 -0.41 16.69 6.76
CA GLU A 34 -1.60 17.18 7.45
C GLU A 34 -2.83 16.27 7.28
N GLY A 35 -3.71 16.32 8.28
CA GLY A 35 -4.92 15.49 8.34
C GLY A 35 -4.69 14.05 8.82
N LYS A 36 -3.48 13.70 9.27
CA LYS A 36 -3.20 12.38 9.84
C LYS A 36 -3.79 12.23 11.24
N ILE A 37 -4.35 11.06 11.52
CA ILE A 37 -4.81 10.69 12.86
C ILE A 37 -3.63 10.06 13.62
N PRO A 38 -3.35 10.44 14.89
CA PRO A 38 -2.33 9.80 15.69
C PRO A 38 -2.56 8.29 15.83
N LEU A 39 -1.49 7.49 15.85
CA LEU A 39 -1.58 6.02 15.92
C LEU A 39 -2.44 5.53 17.10
N CYS A 40 -2.37 6.19 18.27
CA CYS A 40 -3.17 5.81 19.43
C CYS A 40 -4.69 5.90 19.21
N TRP A 41 -5.14 6.74 18.27
CA TRP A 41 -6.55 6.84 17.88
C TRP A 41 -6.88 5.94 16.69
N TYR A 42 -5.95 5.78 15.75
CA TYR A 42 -6.16 4.94 14.57
C TYR A 42 -6.06 3.44 14.89
N ALA A 43 -5.22 3.02 15.83
CA ALA A 43 -5.00 1.61 16.14
C ALA A 43 -6.29 0.87 16.58
N PRO A 44 -7.15 1.41 17.46
CA PRO A 44 -8.44 0.78 17.78
C PRO A 44 -9.39 0.70 16.57
N ILE A 45 -9.37 1.69 15.68
CA ILE A 45 -10.17 1.67 14.44
C ILE A 45 -9.69 0.53 13.54
N LEU A 46 -8.38 0.41 13.36
CA LEU A 46 -7.78 -0.65 12.57
C LEU A 46 -8.04 -2.03 13.17
N GLU A 47 -8.04 -2.15 14.50
CA GLU A 47 -8.40 -3.38 15.22
C GLU A 47 -9.85 -3.79 14.93
N MET A 48 -10.81 -2.86 15.04
CA MET A 48 -12.21 -3.12 14.72
C MET A 48 -12.42 -3.51 13.24
N GLN A 49 -11.75 -2.82 12.32
CA GLN A 49 -11.78 -3.16 10.90
C GLN A 49 -11.22 -4.57 10.65
N SER A 50 -10.11 -4.90 11.31
CA SER A 50 -9.46 -6.22 11.21
C SER A 50 -10.30 -7.33 11.82
N ALA A 51 -11.04 -7.05 12.90
CA ALA A 51 -12.00 -7.99 13.48
C ALA A 51 -13.19 -8.26 12.54
N ALA A 52 -13.62 -7.26 11.76
CA ALA A 52 -14.67 -7.43 10.77
C ALA A 52 -14.21 -8.23 9.55
N SER A 53 -13.05 -7.87 8.97
CA SER A 53 -12.44 -8.61 7.86
C SER A 53 -10.97 -8.25 7.70
N PRO A 54 -10.03 -9.10 8.12
CA PRO A 54 -8.61 -8.80 7.95
C PRO A 54 -8.19 -8.85 6.49
N SER A 55 -8.87 -9.62 5.64
CA SER A 55 -8.54 -9.77 4.22
C SER A 55 -8.72 -8.48 3.43
N ILE A 56 -9.80 -7.72 3.67
CA ILE A 56 -10.00 -6.44 2.99
C ILE A 56 -9.13 -5.33 3.57
N VAL A 57 -8.85 -5.38 4.87
CA VAL A 57 -7.97 -4.41 5.55
C VAL A 57 -6.57 -4.37 4.95
N MET A 58 -6.07 -5.52 4.48
CA MET A 58 -4.75 -5.58 3.84
C MET A 58 -4.62 -4.66 2.62
N PHE A 59 -5.71 -4.33 1.91
CA PHE A 59 -5.64 -3.43 0.74
C PHE A 59 -5.13 -2.03 1.10
N TRP A 60 -5.51 -1.48 2.26
CA TRP A 60 -4.99 -0.18 2.71
C TRP A 60 -3.79 -0.31 3.65
N CYS A 61 -3.67 -1.41 4.42
CA CYS A 61 -2.48 -1.63 5.24
C CYS A 61 -1.19 -1.81 4.42
N LEU A 62 -1.23 -2.54 3.30
CA LEU A 62 -0.06 -2.68 2.43
C LEU A 62 0.31 -1.35 1.75
N THR A 63 -0.71 -0.59 1.35
CA THR A 63 -0.56 0.76 0.83
C THR A 63 0.07 1.69 1.86
N GLN A 64 -0.32 1.57 3.13
CA GLN A 64 0.27 2.31 4.24
C GLN A 64 1.77 2.04 4.40
N GLY A 65 2.18 0.77 4.31
CA GLY A 65 3.59 0.38 4.32
C GLY A 65 4.37 1.02 3.17
N ALA A 66 3.81 1.00 1.96
CA ALA A 66 4.41 1.63 0.78
C ALA A 66 4.58 3.15 0.96
N ILE A 67 3.56 3.86 1.46
CA ILE A 67 3.64 5.30 1.72
C ILE A 67 4.73 5.61 2.76
N THR A 68 4.87 4.77 3.79
CA THR A 68 5.88 4.94 4.84
C THR A 68 7.30 4.89 4.26
N VAL A 69 7.57 3.90 3.39
CA VAL A 69 8.87 3.75 2.71
C VAL A 69 9.13 4.91 1.76
N LEU A 70 8.10 5.36 1.03
CA LEU A 70 8.22 6.51 0.12
C LEU A 70 8.57 7.80 0.87
N HIS A 71 7.93 8.07 2.01
CA HIS A 71 8.25 9.26 2.81
C HIS A 71 9.68 9.25 3.35
N GLU A 72 10.20 8.08 3.72
CA GLU A 72 11.52 7.95 4.33
C GLU A 72 12.65 7.98 3.30
N PHE A 73 12.46 7.30 2.15
CA PHE A 73 13.57 6.99 1.25
C PHE A 73 13.41 7.53 -0.18
N ALA A 74 12.22 7.98 -0.58
CA ALA A 74 12.01 8.45 -1.94
C ALA A 74 12.38 9.93 -2.10
N THR A 75 12.84 10.27 -3.31
CA THR A 75 13.05 11.68 -3.71
C THR A 75 11.75 12.47 -3.68
N GLN A 76 11.81 13.80 -3.52
CA GLN A 76 10.61 14.65 -3.51
C GLN A 76 9.72 14.41 -4.74
N LYS A 77 10.34 14.31 -5.92
CA LYS A 77 9.65 14.02 -7.18
C LYS A 77 8.86 12.71 -7.14
N GLN A 78 9.41 11.66 -6.54
CA GLN A 78 8.72 10.38 -6.38
C GLN A 78 7.59 10.51 -5.35
N GLN A 79 7.82 11.22 -4.24
CA GLN A 79 6.78 11.45 -3.23
C GLN A 79 5.57 12.18 -3.84
N ASP A 80 5.80 13.25 -4.59
CA ASP A 80 4.75 14.04 -5.25
C ASP A 80 3.97 13.23 -6.30
N LEU A 81 4.63 12.27 -6.95
CA LEU A 81 4.02 11.41 -7.96
C LEU A 81 3.15 10.30 -7.34
N PHE A 82 3.64 9.63 -6.31
CA PHE A 82 3.03 8.38 -5.79
C PHE A 82 2.11 8.61 -4.60
N ILE A 83 2.51 9.44 -3.64
CA ILE A 83 1.80 9.54 -2.34
C ILE A 83 0.36 10.05 -2.49
N PRO A 84 0.05 11.08 -3.32
CA PRO A 84 -1.33 11.55 -3.45
C PRO A 84 -2.31 10.46 -3.95
N LYS A 85 -1.86 9.62 -4.89
CA LYS A 85 -2.68 8.54 -5.47
C LYS A 85 -2.80 7.33 -4.55
N LEU A 86 -1.75 7.02 -3.79
CA LEU A 86 -1.78 5.98 -2.77
C LEU A 86 -2.66 6.39 -1.58
N ARG A 87 -2.63 7.67 -1.18
CA ARG A 87 -3.45 8.19 -0.08
C ARG A 87 -4.94 8.13 -0.40
N THR A 88 -5.32 8.48 -1.63
CA THR A 88 -6.72 8.48 -2.09
C THR A 88 -7.26 7.10 -2.41
N GLY A 89 -6.39 6.08 -2.45
CA GLY A 89 -6.77 4.72 -2.87
C GLY A 89 -7.00 4.57 -4.38
N GLU A 90 -6.62 5.58 -5.20
CA GLU A 90 -6.55 5.40 -6.66
C GLU A 90 -5.55 4.29 -7.00
N TRP A 91 -4.43 4.28 -6.28
CA TRP A 91 -3.39 3.26 -6.38
C TRP A 91 -3.26 2.48 -5.07
N GLY A 92 -2.92 1.19 -5.19
CA GLY A 92 -2.56 0.32 -4.07
C GLY A 92 -1.05 0.08 -4.00
N GLY A 93 -0.54 -0.18 -2.80
CA GLY A 93 0.85 -0.61 -2.57
C GLY A 93 0.95 -2.06 -2.12
N THR A 94 2.11 -2.67 -2.31
CA THR A 94 2.44 -4.02 -1.83
C THR A 94 3.95 -4.16 -1.58
N MET A 95 4.35 -5.26 -0.93
CA MET A 95 5.74 -5.63 -0.69
C MET A 95 6.06 -6.93 -1.44
N GLY A 96 6.93 -6.84 -2.44
CA GLY A 96 7.43 -8.00 -3.19
C GLY A 96 8.78 -8.45 -2.64
N LEU A 97 8.77 -9.30 -1.61
CA LEU A 97 10.00 -9.73 -0.92
C LEU A 97 10.32 -11.23 -1.10
N THR A 98 9.29 -12.07 -1.10
CA THR A 98 9.43 -13.53 -1.04
C THR A 98 9.50 -14.15 -2.44
N GLU A 99 10.33 -15.18 -2.59
CA GLU A 99 10.42 -16.04 -3.79
C GLU A 99 10.38 -17.53 -3.41
N PRO A 100 10.08 -18.46 -4.34
CA PRO A 100 10.25 -19.88 -4.09
C PRO A 100 11.69 -20.20 -3.64
N GLY A 101 11.85 -20.66 -2.40
CA GLY A 101 13.16 -20.92 -1.78
C GLY A 101 13.76 -19.74 -1.01
N ALA A 102 13.16 -18.56 -1.00
CA ALA A 102 13.60 -17.38 -0.24
C ALA A 102 12.44 -16.76 0.55
N GLY A 103 12.24 -17.24 1.79
CA GLY A 103 11.21 -16.78 2.73
C GLY A 103 11.81 -16.02 3.92
N SER A 104 12.13 -16.73 5.00
CA SER A 104 12.82 -16.14 6.16
C SER A 104 14.21 -15.60 5.80
N GLU A 105 14.87 -16.24 4.82
CA GLU A 105 16.14 -15.79 4.24
C GLU A 105 15.89 -14.96 2.97
N VAL A 106 15.45 -13.71 3.17
CA VAL A 106 15.17 -12.77 2.05
C VAL A 106 16.44 -12.47 1.22
N GLY A 107 17.63 -12.61 1.81
CA GLY A 107 18.90 -12.41 1.09
C GLY A 107 19.17 -13.43 -0.03
N ALA A 108 18.44 -14.56 -0.05
CA ALA A 108 18.57 -15.59 -1.06
C ALA A 108 17.76 -15.34 -2.34
N VAL A 109 17.06 -14.19 -2.44
CA VAL A 109 16.28 -13.82 -3.64
C VAL A 109 17.15 -13.79 -4.90
N GLN A 110 16.57 -14.24 -6.00
CA GLN A 110 17.23 -14.32 -7.31
C GLN A 110 16.79 -13.21 -8.26
N SER A 111 15.74 -12.44 -7.93
CA SER A 111 15.35 -11.26 -8.70
C SER A 111 16.51 -10.28 -8.88
N LYS A 112 16.70 -9.80 -10.10
CA LYS A 112 17.77 -8.85 -10.46
C LYS A 112 17.19 -7.59 -11.09
N ALA A 113 17.73 -6.45 -10.69
CA ALA A 113 17.48 -5.18 -11.35
C ALA A 113 18.75 -4.75 -12.10
N PHE A 114 18.61 -4.49 -13.40
CA PHE A 114 19.70 -3.99 -14.23
C PHE A 114 19.47 -2.51 -14.54
N PRO A 115 20.51 -1.66 -14.51
CA PRO A 115 20.36 -0.23 -14.81
C PRO A 115 19.88 -0.04 -16.26
N THR A 116 19.07 0.99 -16.48
CA THR A 116 18.59 1.39 -17.82
C THR A 116 19.32 2.62 -18.32
N ASP A 117 19.56 2.70 -19.63
CA ASP A 117 20.23 3.87 -20.24
C ASP A 117 19.37 5.14 -20.21
N THR A 118 18.06 4.97 -20.04
CA THR A 118 17.12 6.08 -19.87
C THR A 118 16.93 6.36 -18.38
N PRO A 119 17.24 7.57 -17.88
CA PRO A 119 16.90 7.97 -16.52
C PRO A 119 15.38 7.86 -16.31
N GLY A 120 14.98 7.33 -15.15
CA GLY A 120 13.57 7.26 -14.76
C GLY A 120 12.93 8.65 -14.79
N LYS A 121 11.80 8.77 -15.49
CA LYS A 121 11.05 10.02 -15.61
C LYS A 121 10.41 10.47 -14.31
#